data_AF-A0A1H1LD79-F1
#
_entry.id   AF-A0A1H1LD79-F1
#
_cell.length_a   1.000
_cell.length_b   1.000
_cell.length_c   1.000
_cell.angle_alpha   90.00
_cell.angle_beta   90.00
_cell.angle_gamma   90.00
#
_symmetry.space_group_name_H-M   'P 1'
#
loop_
_entity.id
_entity.type
_entity.pdbx_description
1 polymer ?
#
loop_
_entity_poly.entity_id
_entity_poly.type
_entity_poly.pdbx_seq_one_letter_code
_entity_poly.pdbx_strand_id
1 'polypeptide(L)'
;MAAIYSTTSILIAMSRPPNTAAALHAMDRGRSVVVGTSSRKLIVILFIALVIGAVLVGLAVLIVSSSLERNVSWMLFAFIPRMWAITVGIIGCHVVAPIAVAFRLRRADALVVSSTGLVESHRGTVLPASFVSWNEIERITLDTATPRPGPKYVVYYLTRDSVQRRGRTGPFARRIMLRTGFELSHRRLFELLTAAHARYVRQIR
;
A
#
# COMPACT_ATOMS: atom_id res chain seq x y z
N MET A 1 -8.71 37.56 3.85
CA MET A 1 -8.70 37.14 2.43
C MET A 1 -8.64 35.63 2.39
N ALA A 2 -9.79 35.01 2.09
CA ALA A 2 -9.94 33.56 2.01
C ALA A 2 -9.50 33.08 0.62
N ALA A 3 -8.34 32.44 0.53
CA ALA A 3 -7.92 31.75 -0.68
C ALA A 3 -8.67 30.42 -0.78
N ILE A 4 -9.73 30.41 -1.58
CA ILE A 4 -10.42 29.22 -2.06
C ILE A 4 -9.43 28.51 -2.99
N TYR A 5 -8.64 27.57 -2.47
CA TYR A 5 -7.79 26.71 -3.29
C TYR A 5 -8.68 25.69 -3.99
N SER A 6 -8.91 25.98 -5.27
CA SER A 6 -9.62 25.21 -6.28
C SER A 6 -9.38 23.70 -6.16
N THR A 7 -10.46 22.98 -5.86
CA THR A 7 -10.58 21.54 -5.63
C THR A 7 -10.50 20.68 -6.91
N THR A 8 -9.98 21.24 -8.01
CA THR A 8 -10.10 20.63 -9.35
C THR A 8 -8.78 20.55 -10.11
N SER A 9 -7.66 20.38 -9.41
CA SER A 9 -6.47 19.79 -10.04
C SER A 9 -6.56 18.28 -9.86
N ILE A 10 -7.13 17.61 -10.86
CA ILE A 10 -6.96 16.17 -11.06
C ILE A 10 -5.45 15.94 -11.08
N LEU A 11 -4.89 15.54 -9.94
CA LEU A 11 -3.49 15.21 -9.76
C LEU A 11 -3.17 14.14 -10.81
N ILE A 12 -2.47 14.54 -11.88
CA ILE A 12 -1.80 13.61 -12.79
C ILE A 12 -0.65 13.00 -12.00
N ALA A 13 -1.03 12.05 -11.15
CA ALA A 13 -0.17 11.25 -10.32
C ALA A 13 0.63 10.35 -11.24
N MET A 14 1.96 10.56 -11.29
CA MET A 14 2.83 9.57 -11.90
C MET A 14 2.83 8.33 -11.00
N SER A 15 2.34 7.20 -11.52
CA SER A 15 2.20 5.95 -10.75
C SER A 15 3.54 5.33 -10.37
N ARG A 16 4.65 5.75 -11.00
CA ARG A 16 6.00 5.29 -10.66
C ARG A 16 7.10 6.15 -11.30
N PRO A 17 7.88 6.92 -10.53
CA PRO A 17 9.11 7.49 -11.08
C PRO A 17 10.19 6.39 -11.13
N PRO A 18 10.89 6.23 -12.27
CA PRO A 18 11.93 5.21 -12.42
C PRO A 18 13.16 5.48 -11.53
N ASN A 19 13.42 6.74 -11.17
CA ASN A 19 14.51 7.17 -10.30
C ASN A 19 14.16 8.47 -9.54
N THR A 20 14.96 8.79 -8.51
CA THR A 20 14.77 9.99 -7.68
C THR A 20 14.82 11.29 -8.49
N ALA A 21 15.71 11.37 -9.48
CA ALA A 21 15.84 12.56 -10.32
C ALA A 21 14.58 12.84 -11.16
N ALA A 22 13.98 11.81 -11.78
CA ALA A 22 12.73 11.97 -12.52
C ALA A 22 11.56 12.35 -11.61
N ALA A 23 11.53 11.84 -10.38
CA ALA A 23 10.55 12.23 -9.38
C ALA A 23 10.67 13.72 -9.02
N LEU A 24 11.87 14.20 -8.74
CA LEU A 24 12.14 15.61 -8.46
C LEU A 24 11.78 16.50 -9.65
N HIS A 25 12.17 16.14 -10.87
CA HIS A 25 11.80 16.88 -12.08
C HIS A 25 10.30 16.89 -12.38
N ALA A 26 9.55 15.86 -11.97
CA ALA A 26 8.10 15.88 -12.05
C ALA A 26 7.51 16.86 -11.04
N MET A 27 8.02 16.86 -9.80
CA MET A 27 7.61 17.79 -8.74
C MET A 27 7.95 19.24 -9.05
N ASP A 28 9.10 19.51 -9.67
CA ASP A 28 9.46 20.84 -10.16
C ASP A 28 8.46 21.37 -11.19
N ARG A 29 7.84 20.47 -11.98
CA ARG A 29 6.80 20.80 -12.96
C ARG A 29 5.39 20.85 -12.35
N GLY A 30 5.28 20.85 -11.01
CA GLY A 30 4.00 20.87 -10.30
C GLY A 30 3.24 19.55 -10.29
N ARG A 31 3.83 18.45 -10.76
CA ARG A 31 3.20 17.12 -10.69
C ARG A 31 3.49 16.45 -9.36
N SER A 32 2.52 15.73 -8.80
CA SER A 32 2.74 14.90 -7.62
C SER A 32 3.25 13.51 -8.02
N VAL A 33 4.06 12.95 -7.14
CA VAL A 33 4.59 11.60 -7.24
C VAL A 33 3.85 10.73 -6.24
N VAL A 34 3.17 9.69 -6.73
CA VAL A 34 2.41 8.78 -5.88
C VAL A 34 3.21 7.49 -5.68
N VAL A 35 3.56 7.21 -4.45
CA VAL A 35 4.23 5.98 -4.03
C VAL A 35 3.19 5.07 -3.41
N GLY A 36 2.65 4.14 -4.21
CA GLY A 36 1.67 3.16 -3.74
C GLY A 36 2.29 2.10 -2.83
N THR A 37 1.44 1.26 -2.23
CA THR A 37 1.88 0.05 -1.52
C THR A 37 2.19 -1.10 -2.48
N SER A 38 3.32 -1.77 -2.24
CA SER A 38 3.79 -2.98 -2.90
C SER A 38 2.74 -4.09 -2.80
N SER A 39 2.14 -4.34 -3.96
CA SER A 39 1.12 -5.36 -4.16
C SER A 39 1.71 -6.75 -4.41
N ARG A 40 3.05 -6.87 -4.49
CA ARG A 40 3.75 -8.11 -4.91
C ARG A 40 3.39 -9.30 -4.04
N LYS A 41 3.38 -9.13 -2.71
CA LYS A 41 3.04 -10.23 -1.79
C LYS A 41 1.60 -10.71 -1.99
N LEU A 42 0.67 -9.78 -2.23
CA LEU A 42 -0.74 -10.10 -2.50
C LEU A 42 -0.89 -10.82 -3.84
N ILE A 43 -0.16 -10.40 -4.87
CA ILE A 43 -0.16 -11.06 -6.18
C ILE A 43 0.42 -12.48 -6.08
N VAL A 44 1.51 -12.68 -5.33
CA VAL A 44 2.08 -14.02 -5.12
C VAL A 44 1.11 -14.93 -4.36
N ILE A 45 0.48 -14.41 -3.30
CA ILE A 45 -0.56 -15.17 -2.57
C ILE A 45 -1.72 -15.54 -3.49
N LEU A 46 -2.18 -14.60 -4.33
CA LEU A 46 -3.23 -14.85 -5.30
C LEU A 46 -2.84 -15.94 -6.30
N PHE A 47 -1.63 -15.87 -6.83
CA PHE A 47 -1.12 -16.85 -7.78
C PHE A 47 -1.07 -18.25 -7.17
N ILE A 48 -0.53 -18.37 -5.95
CA ILE A 48 -0.50 -19.65 -5.22
C ILE A 48 -1.93 -20.17 -4.97
N ALA A 49 -2.84 -19.30 -4.55
CA ALA A 49 -4.24 -19.69 -4.34
C ALA A 49 -4.89 -20.20 -5.63
N LEU A 50 -4.66 -19.55 -6.77
CA LEU A 50 -5.17 -19.99 -8.06
C LEU A 50 -4.60 -21.35 -8.49
N VAL A 51 -3.29 -21.58 -8.27
CA VAL A 51 -2.65 -22.88 -8.57
C VAL A 51 -3.25 -23.98 -7.70
N ILE A 52 -3.43 -23.75 -6.40
CA ILE A 52 -4.07 -24.70 -5.49
C ILE A 52 -5.51 -24.99 -5.93
N GLY A 53 -6.26 -23.94 -6.29
CA GLY A 53 -7.62 -24.07 -6.81
C GLY A 53 -7.67 -24.94 -8.09
N ALA A 54 -6.77 -24.72 -9.03
CA ALA A 54 -6.70 -25.52 -10.26
C ALA A 54 -6.41 -27.01 -9.99
N VAL A 55 -5.52 -27.31 -9.04
CA VAL A 55 -5.25 -28.69 -8.60
C VAL A 55 -6.49 -29.32 -7.95
N LEU A 56 -7.21 -28.57 -7.11
CA LEU A 56 -8.46 -29.03 -6.50
C LEU A 56 -9.56 -29.31 -7.54
N VAL A 57 -9.68 -28.46 -8.57
CA VAL A 57 -10.59 -28.70 -9.70
C VAL A 57 -10.21 -29.98 -10.44
N GLY A 58 -8.93 -30.18 -10.75
CA GLY A 58 -8.45 -31.41 -11.39
C GLY A 58 -8.76 -32.66 -10.58
N LEU A 59 -8.53 -32.62 -9.26
CA LEU A 59 -8.90 -33.70 -8.35
C LEU A 59 -10.41 -33.95 -8.32
N ALA A 60 -11.23 -32.89 -8.30
CA ALA A 60 -12.69 -33.02 -8.34
C ALA A 60 -13.15 -33.73 -9.61
N VAL A 61 -12.60 -33.36 -10.77
CA VAL A 61 -12.91 -34.00 -12.06
C VAL A 61 -12.54 -35.48 -12.03
N LEU A 62 -11.34 -35.83 -11.56
CA LEU A 62 -10.92 -37.23 -11.45
C LEU A 62 -11.84 -38.05 -10.54
N ILE A 63 -12.23 -37.50 -9.39
CA ILE A 63 -13.14 -38.17 -8.45
C ILE A 63 -14.51 -38.39 -9.09
N VAL A 64 -15.07 -37.37 -9.76
CA VAL A 64 -16.35 -37.46 -10.46
C VAL A 64 -16.30 -38.50 -11.58
N SER A 65 -15.28 -38.44 -12.44
CA SER A 65 -15.09 -39.41 -13.54
C SER A 65 -15.01 -40.85 -13.02
N SER A 66 -14.21 -41.10 -11.98
CA SER A 66 -14.09 -42.44 -11.37
C SER A 66 -15.39 -42.94 -10.73
N SER A 67 -16.26 -42.03 -10.30
CA SER A 67 -17.53 -42.36 -9.66
C SER A 67 -18.64 -42.66 -10.67
N LEU A 68 -18.59 -42.01 -11.84
CA LEU A 68 -19.45 -42.30 -12.99
C LEU A 68 -19.17 -43.70 -13.54
N GLU A 69 -17.90 -44.09 -13.66
CA GLU A 69 -17.50 -45.45 -14.09
C GLU A 69 -18.02 -46.54 -13.15
N ARG A 70 -18.19 -46.23 -11.86
CA ARG A 70 -18.63 -47.18 -10.82
C ARG A 70 -20.14 -47.17 -10.57
N ASN A 71 -20.94 -46.43 -11.33
CA ASN A 71 -22.39 -46.29 -11.13
C ASN A 71 -22.78 -45.92 -9.67
N VAL A 72 -21.96 -45.10 -9.01
CA VAL A 72 -22.24 -44.63 -7.64
C VAL A 72 -23.47 -43.71 -7.66
N SER A 73 -24.42 -43.90 -6.75
CA SER A 73 -25.60 -43.05 -6.69
C SER A 73 -25.21 -41.60 -6.39
N TRP A 74 -25.73 -40.66 -7.17
CA TRP A 74 -25.46 -39.22 -7.03
C TRP A 74 -25.76 -38.72 -5.60
N MET A 75 -26.78 -39.30 -4.97
CA MET A 75 -27.19 -38.95 -3.62
C MET A 75 -26.10 -39.29 -2.60
N LEU A 76 -25.46 -40.46 -2.69
CA LEU A 76 -24.33 -40.82 -1.82
C LEU A 76 -23.12 -39.92 -2.04
N PHE A 77 -22.85 -39.55 -3.31
CA PHE A 77 -21.75 -38.68 -3.68
C PHE A 77 -21.90 -37.25 -3.15
N ALA A 78 -23.13 -36.71 -3.17
CA ALA A 78 -23.45 -35.38 -2.67
C ALA A 78 -23.32 -35.25 -1.14
N PHE A 79 -23.44 -36.33 -0.38
CA PHE A 79 -23.28 -36.31 1.08
C PHE A 79 -21.85 -36.65 1.55
N ILE A 80 -20.89 -36.84 0.64
CA ILE A 80 -19.50 -37.09 1.02
C ILE A 80 -18.87 -35.80 1.55
N PRO A 81 -18.42 -35.73 2.82
CA PRO A 81 -17.83 -34.52 3.39
C PRO A 81 -16.56 -34.07 2.67
N ARG A 82 -15.83 -35.01 2.04
CA ARG A 82 -14.65 -34.71 1.22
C ARG A 82 -15.00 -33.90 -0.03
N MET A 83 -16.15 -34.13 -0.67
CA MET A 83 -16.57 -33.36 -1.84
C MET A 83 -16.92 -31.92 -1.46
N TRP A 84 -17.59 -31.72 -0.33
CA TRP A 84 -17.85 -30.37 0.20
C TRP A 84 -16.57 -29.63 0.57
N ALA A 85 -15.58 -30.31 1.16
CA ALA A 85 -14.29 -29.71 1.46
C ALA A 85 -13.56 -29.23 0.18
N ILE A 86 -13.61 -30.02 -0.90
CA ILE A 86 -13.05 -29.65 -2.21
C ILE A 86 -13.81 -28.45 -2.79
N THR A 87 -15.14 -28.47 -2.79
CA THR A 87 -15.98 -27.37 -3.29
C THR A 87 -15.72 -26.07 -2.54
N VAL A 88 -15.67 -26.10 -1.21
CA VAL A 88 -15.35 -24.93 -0.38
C VAL A 88 -13.91 -24.44 -0.67
N GLY A 89 -12.97 -25.35 -0.85
CA GLY A 89 -11.59 -25.03 -1.24
C GLY A 89 -11.49 -24.32 -2.59
N ILE A 90 -12.22 -24.80 -3.61
CA ILE A 90 -12.31 -24.20 -4.95
C ILE A 90 -12.90 -22.79 -4.85
N ILE A 91 -14.03 -22.62 -4.15
CA ILE A 91 -14.67 -21.31 -3.96
C ILE A 91 -13.72 -20.34 -3.22
N GLY A 92 -13.06 -20.82 -2.17
CA GLY A 92 -12.08 -20.03 -1.42
C GLY A 92 -10.93 -19.53 -2.30
N CYS A 93 -10.39 -20.40 -3.15
CA CYS A 93 -9.24 -20.11 -4.00
C CYS A 93 -9.57 -19.24 -5.22
N HIS A 94 -10.72 -19.47 -5.87
CA HIS A 94 -11.07 -18.80 -7.13
C HIS A 94 -12.02 -17.62 -6.98
N VAL A 95 -12.73 -17.48 -5.86
CA VAL A 95 -13.69 -16.39 -5.65
C VAL A 95 -13.25 -15.51 -4.49
N VAL A 96 -13.07 -16.10 -3.31
CA VAL A 96 -12.78 -15.33 -2.10
C VAL A 96 -11.39 -14.70 -2.16
N ALA A 97 -10.35 -15.45 -2.54
CA ALA A 97 -8.98 -14.93 -2.61
C ALA A 97 -8.82 -13.79 -3.63
N PRO A 98 -9.31 -13.88 -4.89
CA PRO A 98 -9.26 -12.77 -5.83
C PRO A 98 -10.03 -11.53 -5.35
N ILE A 99 -11.23 -11.70 -4.80
CA ILE A 99 -12.03 -10.59 -4.25
C ILE A 99 -11.29 -9.92 -3.10
N ALA A 100 -10.77 -10.70 -2.14
CA ALA A 100 -10.03 -10.18 -1.00
C ALA A 100 -8.77 -9.41 -1.44
N VAL A 101 -8.04 -9.91 -2.44
CA VAL A 101 -6.89 -9.23 -3.03
C VAL A 101 -7.32 -7.94 -3.72
N ALA A 102 -8.36 -7.97 -4.56
CA ALA A 102 -8.88 -6.77 -5.23
C ALA A 102 -9.30 -5.69 -4.22
N PHE A 103 -9.98 -6.08 -3.13
CA PHE A 103 -10.33 -5.14 -2.04
C PHE A 103 -9.10 -4.59 -1.32
N ARG A 104 -8.08 -5.42 -1.07
CA ARG A 104 -6.83 -4.96 -0.44
C ARG A 104 -6.04 -4.03 -1.35
N LEU A 105 -6.02 -4.28 -2.66
CA LEU A 105 -5.42 -3.40 -3.67
C LEU A 105 -6.17 -2.07 -3.76
N ARG A 106 -7.52 -2.09 -3.73
CA ARG A 106 -8.32 -0.86 -3.70
C ARG A 106 -8.15 -0.05 -2.41
N ARG A 107 -7.86 -0.72 -1.30
CA ARG A 107 -7.58 -0.09 0.01
C ARG A 107 -6.09 0.18 0.23
N ALA A 108 -5.27 0.01 -0.79
CA ALA A 108 -3.85 0.31 -0.74
C ALA A 108 -3.63 1.78 -0.35
N ASP A 109 -2.82 1.99 0.67
CA ASP A 109 -2.34 3.32 1.01
C ASP A 109 -1.34 3.77 -0.06
N ALA A 110 -1.27 5.07 -0.29
CA ALA A 110 -0.27 5.67 -1.14
C ALA A 110 0.27 6.95 -0.49
N LEU A 111 1.59 7.13 -0.57
CA LEU A 111 2.22 8.38 -0.16
C LEU A 111 2.29 9.30 -1.38
N VAL A 112 1.60 10.43 -1.31
CA VAL A 112 1.64 11.47 -2.33
C VAL A 112 2.72 12.47 -1.92
N VAL A 113 3.77 12.56 -2.71
CA VAL A 113 4.89 13.49 -2.54
C VAL A 113 4.73 14.61 -3.56
N SER A 114 4.69 15.86 -3.10
CA SER A 114 4.60 17.05 -3.93
C SER A 114 5.72 18.04 -3.59
N SER A 115 5.87 19.09 -4.39
CA SER A 115 6.75 20.22 -4.07
C SER A 115 6.34 20.98 -2.80
N THR A 116 5.07 20.89 -2.39
CA THR A 116 4.55 21.56 -1.20
C THR A 116 4.72 20.74 0.09
N GLY A 117 4.71 19.40 -0.02
CA GLY A 117 4.83 18.55 1.15
C GLY A 117 4.53 17.08 0.88
N LEU A 118 4.12 16.40 1.94
CA LEU A 118 3.76 14.99 1.98
C LEU A 118 2.28 14.86 2.35
N VAL A 119 1.57 13.96 1.68
CA VAL A 119 0.23 13.55 2.08
C VAL A 119 0.10 12.05 2.02
N GLU A 120 -0.45 11.47 3.08
CA GLU A 120 -0.89 10.08 3.02
C GLU A 120 -2.29 10.02 2.39
N SER A 121 -2.40 9.29 1.29
CA SER A 121 -3.66 8.91 0.69
C SER A 121 -4.09 7.53 1.21
N HIS A 122 -5.33 7.44 1.70
CA HIS A 122 -5.96 6.19 2.09
C HIS A 122 -7.11 5.91 1.12
N ARG A 123 -7.17 4.72 0.52
CA ARG A 123 -8.22 4.34 -0.46
C ARG A 123 -8.31 5.26 -1.69
N GLY A 124 -7.18 5.82 -2.13
CA GLY A 124 -7.15 6.73 -3.28
C GLY A 124 -7.74 8.12 -3.02
N THR A 125 -8.21 8.40 -1.79
CA THR A 125 -8.55 9.76 -1.36
C THR A 125 -7.37 10.35 -0.60
N VAL A 126 -7.03 11.59 -0.92
CA VAL A 126 -5.98 12.35 -0.24
C VAL A 126 -6.57 12.82 1.09
N LEU A 127 -6.01 12.40 2.24
CA LEU A 127 -6.51 12.87 3.54
C LEU A 127 -5.93 14.25 3.84
N PRO A 128 -6.71 15.34 3.83
CA PRO A 128 -6.16 16.68 4.06
C PRO A 128 -5.52 16.82 5.45
N ALA A 129 -6.05 16.08 6.44
CA ALA A 129 -5.53 16.06 7.80
C ALA A 129 -4.14 15.41 7.94
N SER A 130 -3.69 14.61 6.95
CA SER A 130 -2.37 14.00 6.92
C SER A 130 -1.34 14.81 6.14
N PHE A 131 -1.73 15.96 5.56
CA PHE A 131 -0.80 16.85 4.87
C PHE A 131 0.25 17.36 5.86
N VAL A 132 1.52 17.25 5.50
CA VAL A 132 2.68 17.78 6.22
C VAL A 132 3.55 18.54 5.23
N SER A 133 3.70 19.84 5.43
CA SER A 133 4.57 20.65 4.56
C SER A 133 6.06 20.35 4.83
N TRP A 134 6.92 20.59 3.83
CA TRP A 134 8.36 20.38 3.99
C TRP A 134 8.97 21.23 5.12
N ASN A 135 8.41 22.42 5.40
CA ASN A 135 8.84 23.31 6.47
C ASN A 135 8.49 22.80 7.87
N GLU A 136 7.50 21.91 7.98
CA GLU A 136 7.11 21.29 9.24
C GLU A 136 8.00 20.09 9.59
N ILE A 137 8.84 19.65 8.65
CA ILE A 137 9.76 18.52 8.82
C ILE A 137 11.13 19.07 9.16
N GLU A 138 11.65 18.67 10.32
CA GLU A 138 12.98 19.04 10.80
C GLU A 138 14.07 18.16 10.20
N ARG A 139 13.82 16.84 10.16
CA ARG A 139 14.75 15.86 9.60
C ARG A 139 14.04 14.58 9.22
N ILE A 140 14.65 13.86 8.29
CA ILE A 140 14.21 12.54 7.83
C ILE A 140 15.34 11.55 8.13
N THR A 141 15.01 10.39 8.68
CA THR A 141 15.98 9.35 9.05
C THR A 141 15.48 7.96 8.66
N LEU A 142 16.42 7.03 8.53
CA LEU A 142 16.13 5.59 8.50
C LEU A 142 16.36 5.04 9.90
N ASP A 143 15.27 4.74 10.60
CA ASP A 143 15.31 4.36 12.00
C ASP A 143 14.53 3.07 12.25
N THR A 144 14.88 2.33 13.30
CA THR A 144 14.17 1.11 13.69
C THR A 144 12.99 1.47 14.59
N ALA A 145 11.88 0.73 14.48
CA ALA A 145 10.71 0.95 15.34
C ALA A 145 11.07 0.81 16.83
N THR A 146 12.01 -0.10 17.14
CA THR A 146 12.50 -0.41 18.48
C THR A 146 14.03 -0.31 18.54
N PRO A 147 14.64 -0.16 19.73
CA PRO A 147 16.09 -0.09 19.90
C PRO A 147 16.85 -1.41 19.59
N ARG A 148 16.14 -2.44 19.13
CA ARG A 148 16.73 -3.74 18.76
C ARG A 148 17.02 -3.78 17.26
N PRO A 149 17.99 -4.60 16.80
CA PRO A 149 18.18 -4.86 15.38
C PRO A 149 16.85 -5.30 14.77
N GLY A 150 16.33 -4.51 13.84
CA GLY A 150 14.99 -4.67 13.30
C GLY A 150 14.86 -4.03 11.93
N PRO A 151 13.69 -4.20 11.28
CA PRO A 151 13.42 -3.52 10.02
C PRO A 151 13.62 -2.01 10.17
N LYS A 152 14.34 -1.40 9.21
CA LYS A 152 14.50 0.05 9.14
C LYS A 152 13.29 0.66 8.44
N TYR A 153 12.77 1.73 9.02
CA TYR A 153 11.62 2.47 8.54
C TYR A 153 12.04 3.90 8.22
N VAL A 154 11.36 4.52 7.26
CA VAL A 154 11.56 5.95 7.02
C VAL A 154 10.75 6.71 8.06
N VAL A 155 11.45 7.53 8.85
CA VAL A 155 10.87 8.30 9.93
C VAL A 155 11.15 9.76 9.64
N TYR A 156 10.14 10.60 9.75
CA TYR A 156 10.32 12.04 9.71
C TYR A 156 9.98 12.66 11.06
N TYR A 157 10.79 13.63 11.47
CA TYR A 157 10.61 14.37 12.70
C TYR A 157 9.97 15.70 12.39
N LEU A 158 8.87 16.01 13.06
CA LEU A 158 8.21 17.29 12.98
C LEU A 158 8.94 18.33 13.84
N THR A 159 8.92 19.58 13.37
CA THR A 159 9.35 20.74 14.14
C THR A 159 8.46 20.93 15.36
N ARG A 160 9.00 21.52 16.43
CA ARG A 160 8.27 21.75 17.69
C ARG A 160 7.00 22.55 17.46
N ASP A 161 7.08 23.62 16.66
CA ASP A 161 5.94 24.49 16.34
C ASP A 161 4.82 23.74 15.61
N SER A 162 5.17 22.77 14.78
CA SER A 162 4.20 21.96 14.03
C SER A 162 3.49 20.95 14.91
N VAL A 163 4.20 20.36 15.88
CA VAL A 163 3.63 19.48 16.90
C VAL A 163 2.67 20.23 17.80
N GLN A 164 3.04 21.45 18.23
CA GLN A 164 2.21 22.30 19.07
C GLN A 164 0.95 22.76 18.34
N ARG A 165 1.06 23.21 17.08
CA ARG A 165 -0.09 23.57 16.23
C ARG A 165 -1.06 22.40 16.00
N ARG A 166 -0.53 21.17 15.95
CA ARG A 166 -1.32 19.95 15.79
C ARG A 166 -1.84 19.37 17.12
N GLY A 167 -1.57 20.03 18.25
CA GLY A 167 -2.00 19.59 19.59
C GLY A 167 -1.46 18.21 19.99
N ARG A 168 -0.35 17.74 19.41
CA ARG A 168 0.20 16.42 19.72
C ARG A 168 1.06 16.50 20.97
N THR A 169 0.80 15.60 21.92
CA THR A 169 1.54 15.51 23.19
C THR A 169 2.19 14.14 23.35
N GLY A 170 3.32 14.08 24.07
CA GLY A 170 4.03 12.84 24.38
C GLY A 170 5.42 12.70 23.74
N PRO A 171 6.20 11.70 24.19
CA PRO A 171 7.63 11.54 23.84
C PRO A 171 7.87 11.24 22.34
N PHE A 172 6.87 10.71 21.65
CA PHE A 172 6.92 10.40 20.22
C PHE A 172 6.06 11.33 19.36
N ALA A 173 5.51 12.42 19.94
CA ALA A 173 4.64 13.35 19.23
C ALA A 173 5.28 13.97 17.99
N ARG A 174 6.61 14.14 18.03
CA ARG A 174 7.44 14.63 16.91
C ARG A 174 7.79 13.55 15.90
N ARG A 175 7.74 12.27 16.26
CA ARG A 175 8.23 11.17 15.44
C ARG A 175 7.08 10.58 14.63
N ILE A 176 7.11 10.75 13.31
CA ILE A 176 6.16 10.09 12.41
C ILE A 176 6.88 9.00 11.64
N MET A 177 6.39 7.78 11.83
CA MET A 177 6.88 6.61 11.15
C MET A 177 6.02 6.37 9.91
N LEU A 178 6.63 6.43 8.73
CA LEU A 178 5.93 6.08 7.50
C LEU A 178 5.57 4.60 7.52
N ARG A 179 4.37 4.28 7.05
CA ARG A 179 3.90 2.89 6.93
C ARG A 179 4.86 2.07 6.05
N THR A 180 4.85 0.76 6.25
CA THR A 180 5.65 -0.16 5.43
C THR A 180 4.89 -0.67 4.23
N GLY A 181 5.66 -1.32 3.34
CA GLY A 181 5.08 -1.98 2.20
C GLY A 181 4.79 -1.01 1.07
N PHE A 182 5.45 0.15 1.00
CA PHE A 182 5.50 0.96 -0.21
C PHE A 182 6.23 0.24 -1.35
N GLU A 183 5.91 0.57 -2.60
CA GLU A 183 6.59 0.02 -3.79
C GLU A 183 8.08 0.36 -3.82
N LEU A 184 8.44 1.52 -3.29
CA LEU A 184 9.84 1.90 -3.09
C LEU A 184 10.38 1.23 -1.84
N SER A 185 11.56 0.61 -1.95
CA SER A 185 12.33 0.15 -0.79
C SER A 185 12.57 1.32 0.18
N HIS A 186 12.62 1.05 1.49
CA HIS A 186 12.87 2.08 2.51
C HIS A 186 14.08 2.98 2.20
N ARG A 187 15.16 2.41 1.64
CA ARG A 187 16.34 3.18 1.23
C ARG A 187 16.06 4.17 0.11
N ARG A 188 15.41 3.73 -0.98
CA ARG A 188 15.01 4.62 -2.09
C ARG A 188 13.97 5.65 -1.67
N LEU A 189 13.03 5.27 -0.79
CA LEU A 189 12.05 6.19 -0.24
C LEU A 189 12.74 7.26 0.62
N PHE A 190 13.69 6.87 1.46
CA PHE A 190 14.52 7.79 2.22
C PHE A 190 15.34 8.73 1.32
N GLU A 191 16.01 8.20 0.30
CA GLU A 191 16.78 9.01 -0.66
C GLU A 191 15.89 10.04 -1.37
N LEU A 192 14.69 9.63 -1.82
CA LEU A 192 13.72 10.53 -2.44
C LEU A 192 13.25 11.63 -1.48
N LEU A 193 12.84 11.25 -0.27
CA LEU A 193 12.29 12.19 0.71
C LEU A 193 13.36 13.16 1.24
N THR A 194 14.58 12.69 1.49
CA THR A 194 15.69 13.54 1.91
C THR A 194 16.08 14.52 0.80
N ALA A 195 16.12 14.06 -0.46
CA ALA A 195 16.42 14.94 -1.59
C ALA A 195 15.31 15.99 -1.81
N ALA A 196 14.04 15.59 -1.68
CA ALA A 196 12.91 16.50 -1.78
C ALA A 196 12.91 17.52 -0.62
N HIS A 197 13.14 17.08 0.62
CA HIS A 197 13.25 17.96 1.78
C HIS A 197 14.36 18.99 1.60
N ALA A 198 15.57 18.56 1.22
CA ALA A 198 16.69 19.47 0.97
C ALA A 198 16.38 20.53 -0.10
N ARG A 199 15.58 20.17 -1.11
CA ARG A 199 15.23 21.05 -2.23
C ARG A 199 14.09 22.02 -1.90
N TYR A 200 13.02 21.54 -1.26
CA TYR A 200 11.77 22.29 -1.11
C TYR A 200 11.60 22.97 0.27
N VAL A 201 12.37 22.59 1.31
CA VAL A 201 12.28 23.21 2.66
C VAL A 201 12.55 24.71 2.67
N ARG A 202 13.19 25.27 1.64
CA ARG A 202 13.50 26.71 1.54
C ARG A 202 12.66 27.45 0.50
N GLN A 203 11.90 26.74 -0.33
CA GLN A 203 11.14 27.36 -1.43
C GLN A 203 9.76 27.88 -1.01
N ILE A 204 9.26 27.51 0.17
CA ILE A 204 7.94 27.92 0.68
C ILE A 204 8.10 29.09 1.66
N ARG A 205 8.87 30.13 1.29
CA ARG A 205 9.00 31.36 2.08
C ARG A 205 8.37 32.54 1.35
#